data_AF-A0A6M0S2M2-F1
#
_entry.id   AF-A0A6M0S2M2-F1
#
_cell.length_a   1.000
_cell.length_b   1.000
_cell.length_c   1.000
_cell.angle_alpha   90.00
_cell.angle_beta   90.00
_cell.angle_gamma   90.00
#
_symmetry.space_group_name_H-M   'P 1'
#
loop_
_entity.id
_entity.type
_entity.pdbx_description
1 polymer ?
#
loop_
_entity_poly.entity_id
_entity_poly.type
_entity_poly.pdbx_seq_one_letter_code
_entity_poly.pdbx_strand_id
1 'polypeptide(L)'
;MTTTTAPSPLPKRQQWRDQAFGLLQKMGKALMLPVSVLPVAGILLGLGSARLIEIQKIQEGVLTSAKFGWLPAPLAEIMKASGDAIFANLPILFAVAVAIGYTANDGVSALAAIVGFVVFLASLGVSSILFANIDPSVLKPIMGIPSLDTGVFGGLIMGCVAAYMFNRFFRIKLPQYLGFFAGKRFVPIITAIAAIVVGILMSFVWPPIGGAINSFANAAAQGNNIPITVAIYGFIERLLIPFGLHHVWNVPFFFQIGSFTDPITNELVTGDINRFFAGDPTAGILGGAYWFKMFGLPAAAIAMWHCAKPKRRKEIGGIMISAALTSFLTGITEPIEFSFVFIAPVLFLLHAVLAGFADLLFVILGGRMGFTFSHGFIDFFLFNALGTKVWLIIAFGPLFAALYYFSFRFVIKRFNLITPGREEDNEAIVSNLPQDAAAMAKELTLAFGGRSNIENLDACITRLRIGVKDMGKVNIARLKALGASGVLQIGNNAQAIFGPRSENLKTDMVEYLKTAGPEADEVGAPIPEESMAAATTMAEVTADPAAAEKSQAMVAALGGADNIRTVDPVAMTRLRVEITTPDTVNEEALQAAGVEAIMRVQDQVLHLIVGLNAEQYAGEINKRLGVNV
;
A
#
# COMPACT_ATOMS: atom_id res chain seq x y z
N MET A 1 34.27 28.70 11.74
CA MET A 1 32.81 28.73 11.98
C MET A 1 32.12 28.90 10.65
N THR A 2 31.82 27.80 9.97
CA THR A 2 31.02 27.81 8.73
C THR A 2 29.55 27.69 9.13
N THR A 3 28.83 28.80 9.07
CA THR A 3 27.39 28.85 9.28
C THR A 3 26.70 28.10 8.15
N THR A 4 26.27 26.87 8.42
CA THR A 4 25.33 26.13 7.58
C THR A 4 23.99 26.84 7.61
N THR A 5 23.70 27.60 6.56
CA THR A 5 22.38 28.19 6.31
C THR A 5 21.37 27.06 6.15
N ALA A 6 20.33 27.06 6.99
CA ALA A 6 19.22 26.12 6.91
C ALA A 6 18.65 26.11 5.47
N PRO A 7 18.27 24.92 4.93
CA PRO A 7 17.71 24.84 3.60
C PRO A 7 16.44 25.70 3.52
N SER A 8 16.32 26.46 2.44
CA SER A 8 15.15 27.30 2.17
C SER A 8 13.87 26.45 2.18
N PRO A 9 12.77 26.93 2.80
CA PRO A 9 11.52 26.17 2.84
C PRO A 9 11.05 25.84 1.41
N LEU A 10 10.53 24.63 1.24
CA LEU A 10 10.03 24.15 -0.05
C LEU A 10 8.97 25.12 -0.62
N PRO A 11 8.87 25.25 -1.95
CA PRO A 11 7.83 26.08 -2.57
C PRO A 11 6.43 25.71 -2.05
N LYS A 12 5.57 26.70 -1.76
CA LYS A 12 4.23 26.50 -1.17
C LYS A 12 3.39 25.39 -1.84
N ARG A 13 3.50 25.22 -3.16
CA ARG A 13 2.81 24.15 -3.91
C ARG A 13 3.28 22.74 -3.51
N GLN A 14 4.56 22.56 -3.22
CA GLN A 14 5.13 21.28 -2.84
C GLN A 14 4.73 20.92 -1.40
N GLN A 15 4.80 21.90 -0.50
CA GLN A 15 4.36 21.75 0.90
C GLN A 15 2.88 21.35 1.03
N TRP A 16 2.01 21.89 0.16
CA TRP A 16 0.58 21.55 0.14
C TRP A 16 0.31 20.12 -0.35
N ARG A 17 1.04 19.66 -1.37
CA ARG A 17 0.94 18.28 -1.89
C ARG A 17 1.38 17.25 -0.85
N ASP A 18 2.43 17.60 -0.12
CA ASP A 18 3.06 16.77 0.90
C ASP A 18 2.17 16.60 2.14
N GLN A 19 1.54 17.69 2.59
CA GLN A 19 0.52 17.66 3.64
C GLN A 19 -0.73 16.88 3.20
N ALA A 20 -1.19 17.09 1.96
CA ALA A 20 -2.31 16.36 1.41
C ALA A 20 -2.04 14.85 1.36
N PHE A 21 -0.85 14.42 0.97
CA PHE A 21 -0.47 13.00 0.95
C PHE A 21 -0.51 12.36 2.35
N GLY A 22 0.11 13.01 3.34
CA GLY A 22 0.07 12.54 4.72
C GLY A 22 -1.35 12.47 5.31
N LEU A 23 -2.18 13.46 4.96
CA LEU A 23 -3.60 13.48 5.33
C LEU A 23 -4.36 12.31 4.69
N LEU A 24 -4.17 12.06 3.39
CA LEU A 24 -4.81 10.96 2.66
C LEU A 24 -4.37 9.59 3.20
N GLN A 25 -3.11 9.42 3.58
CA GLN A 25 -2.63 8.18 4.18
C GLN A 25 -3.28 7.93 5.56
N LYS A 26 -3.37 8.96 6.41
CA LYS A 26 -4.09 8.86 7.70
C LYS A 26 -5.57 8.54 7.48
N MET A 27 -6.17 9.11 6.44
CA MET A 27 -7.54 8.79 6.03
C MET A 27 -7.66 7.31 5.72
N GLY A 28 -6.86 6.80 4.77
CA GLY A 28 -6.90 5.39 4.37
C GLY A 28 -6.76 4.42 5.54
N LYS A 29 -5.92 4.73 6.53
CA LYS A 29 -5.81 3.96 7.78
C LYS A 29 -7.08 4.03 8.62
N ALA A 30 -7.63 5.23 8.82
CA ALA A 30 -8.88 5.40 9.56
C ALA A 30 -10.03 4.62 8.93
N LEU A 31 -10.06 4.54 7.59
CA LEU A 31 -11.05 3.76 6.84
C LEU A 31 -10.93 2.23 7.03
N MET A 32 -9.79 1.71 7.51
CA MET A 32 -9.63 0.27 7.75
C MET A 32 -10.42 -0.25 8.94
N LEU A 33 -10.68 0.60 9.95
CA LEU A 33 -11.35 0.15 11.18
C LEU A 33 -12.79 -0.34 10.91
N PRO A 34 -13.66 0.39 10.21
CA PRO A 34 -14.98 -0.12 9.80
C PRO A 34 -14.88 -1.26 8.79
N VAL A 35 -13.88 -1.22 7.91
CA VAL A 35 -13.70 -2.28 6.91
C VAL A 35 -13.39 -3.62 7.55
N SER A 36 -12.72 -3.64 8.71
CA SER A 36 -12.38 -4.87 9.43
C SER A 36 -13.59 -5.67 9.92
N VAL A 37 -14.76 -5.03 10.10
CA VAL A 37 -16.00 -5.71 10.50
C VAL A 37 -16.83 -6.22 9.32
N LEU A 38 -16.53 -5.74 8.11
CA LEU A 38 -17.24 -6.13 6.88
C LEU A 38 -17.13 -7.62 6.52
N PRO A 39 -16.01 -8.34 6.74
CA PRO A 39 -15.96 -9.77 6.45
C PRO A 39 -17.00 -10.56 7.26
N VAL A 40 -17.08 -10.28 8.56
CA VAL A 40 -18.02 -10.97 9.45
C VAL A 40 -19.45 -10.58 9.10
N ALA A 41 -19.71 -9.28 8.89
CA ALA A 41 -21.02 -8.80 8.46
C ALA A 41 -21.44 -9.42 7.12
N GLY A 42 -20.52 -9.53 6.17
CA GLY A 42 -20.73 -10.13 4.87
C GLY A 42 -20.96 -11.63 4.91
N ILE A 43 -20.29 -12.36 5.80
CA ILE A 43 -20.54 -13.79 6.04
C ILE A 43 -21.92 -13.99 6.68
N LEU A 44 -22.26 -13.19 7.69
CA LEU A 44 -23.57 -13.24 8.36
C LEU A 44 -24.70 -12.90 7.39
N LEU A 45 -24.56 -11.80 6.66
CA LEU A 45 -25.48 -11.40 5.61
C LEU A 45 -25.58 -12.47 4.55
N GLY A 46 -24.45 -13.00 4.11
CA GLY A 46 -24.37 -14.01 3.07
C GLY A 46 -25.04 -15.33 3.43
N LEU A 47 -24.69 -15.91 4.58
CA LEU A 47 -25.28 -17.14 5.08
C LEU A 47 -26.77 -16.98 5.40
N GLY A 48 -27.16 -15.80 5.90
CA GLY A 48 -28.55 -15.49 6.22
C GLY A 48 -29.41 -15.13 5.01
N SER A 49 -28.83 -14.44 4.02
CA SER A 49 -29.49 -13.99 2.78
C SER A 49 -29.29 -14.96 1.63
N ALA A 50 -28.59 -16.07 1.83
CA ALA A 50 -28.48 -17.18 0.90
C ALA A 50 -29.90 -17.75 0.68
N ARG A 51 -30.67 -17.05 -0.15
CA ARG A 51 -31.91 -17.44 -0.81
C ARG A 51 -31.58 -18.46 -1.89
N LEU A 52 -30.72 -19.44 -1.57
CA LEU A 52 -30.22 -20.44 -2.51
C LEU A 52 -31.35 -21.22 -3.19
N ILE A 53 -32.58 -21.13 -2.70
CA ILE A 53 -33.74 -21.83 -3.21
C ILE A 53 -34.94 -20.93 -3.60
N GLU A 54 -34.96 -19.63 -3.31
CA GLU A 54 -36.14 -18.81 -3.71
C GLU A 54 -36.11 -18.34 -5.17
N ILE A 55 -34.93 -18.19 -5.78
CA ILE A 55 -34.81 -17.62 -7.14
C ILE A 55 -34.98 -18.69 -8.24
N GLN A 56 -34.74 -19.97 -7.95
CA GLN A 56 -34.99 -21.07 -8.91
C GLN A 56 -36.49 -21.31 -9.15
N LYS A 57 -37.37 -20.72 -8.32
CA LYS A 57 -38.83 -20.97 -8.31
C LYS A 57 -39.65 -20.07 -9.23
N ILE A 58 -39.07 -19.01 -9.79
CA ILE A 58 -39.79 -18.15 -10.75
C ILE A 58 -39.90 -18.84 -12.13
N GLN A 59 -39.09 -19.86 -12.41
CA GLN A 59 -39.19 -20.65 -13.65
C GLN A 59 -39.99 -21.96 -13.54
N GLU A 60 -40.21 -22.56 -12.36
CA GLU A 60 -40.76 -23.94 -12.28
C GLU A 60 -41.85 -24.25 -11.20
N GLY A 61 -42.37 -23.27 -10.45
CA GLY A 61 -43.66 -23.42 -9.76
C GLY A 61 -43.81 -24.49 -8.67
N VAL A 62 -42.72 -25.01 -8.07
CA VAL A 62 -42.78 -25.95 -6.94
C VAL A 62 -42.04 -25.41 -5.71
N LEU A 63 -42.76 -25.32 -4.60
CA LEU A 63 -42.26 -24.88 -3.29
C LEU A 63 -41.59 -26.04 -2.54
N THR A 64 -40.27 -26.09 -2.58
CA THR A 64 -39.49 -26.65 -1.46
C THR A 64 -38.35 -25.72 -1.17
N SER A 65 -38.19 -25.30 0.08
CA SER A 65 -37.18 -24.34 0.55
C SER A 65 -35.99 -25.12 1.05
N ALA A 66 -34.82 -25.04 0.40
CA ALA A 66 -33.58 -25.42 1.05
C ALA A 66 -32.83 -24.13 1.37
N LYS A 67 -32.78 -23.82 2.66
CA LYS A 67 -31.69 -23.00 3.19
C LYS A 67 -30.41 -23.83 3.00
N PHE A 68 -29.24 -23.36 3.44
CA PHE A 68 -28.21 -24.35 3.77
C PHE A 68 -28.89 -25.46 4.57
N GLY A 69 -28.96 -26.71 4.05
CA GLY A 69 -29.86 -27.73 4.63
C GLY A 69 -29.55 -28.03 6.10
N TRP A 70 -28.36 -27.61 6.55
CA TRP A 70 -27.85 -27.68 7.92
C TRP A 70 -28.11 -26.41 8.76
N LEU A 71 -28.52 -25.28 8.18
CA LEU A 71 -28.71 -23.99 8.86
C LEU A 71 -30.20 -23.73 9.15
N PRO A 72 -30.63 -23.76 10.42
CA PRO A 72 -32.03 -23.53 10.79
C PRO A 72 -32.57 -22.18 10.32
N ALA A 73 -33.86 -22.16 9.95
CA ALA A 73 -34.52 -20.98 9.42
C ALA A 73 -34.43 -19.71 10.31
N PRO A 74 -34.70 -19.78 11.63
CA PRO A 74 -34.56 -18.63 12.51
C PRO A 74 -33.12 -18.16 12.64
N LEU A 75 -32.15 -19.08 12.60
CA LEU A 75 -30.73 -18.74 12.70
C LEU A 75 -30.28 -17.97 11.45
N ALA A 76 -30.69 -18.40 10.25
CA ALA A 76 -30.40 -17.68 9.02
C ALA A 76 -30.97 -16.25 9.04
N GLU A 77 -32.19 -16.07 9.54
CA GLU A 77 -32.80 -14.73 9.66
C GLU A 77 -32.07 -13.84 10.67
N ILE A 78 -31.67 -14.39 11.83
CA ILE A 78 -30.84 -13.69 12.82
C ILE A 78 -29.50 -13.27 12.19
N MET A 79 -28.86 -14.16 11.43
CA MET A 79 -27.59 -13.87 10.75
C MET A 79 -27.77 -12.78 9.69
N LYS A 80 -28.82 -12.86 8.86
CA LYS A 80 -29.15 -11.83 7.87
C LYS A 80 -29.32 -10.46 8.53
N ALA A 81 -30.20 -10.38 9.53
CA ALA A 81 -30.48 -9.14 10.25
C ALA A 81 -29.22 -8.56 10.93
N SER A 82 -28.36 -9.42 11.48
CA SER A 82 -27.10 -9.00 12.11
C SER A 82 -26.10 -8.44 11.10
N GLY A 83 -26.00 -9.05 9.92
CA GLY A 83 -25.17 -8.53 8.81
C GLY A 83 -25.72 -7.22 8.25
N ASP A 84 -27.01 -7.19 7.93
CA ASP A 84 -27.74 -6.01 7.43
C ASP A 84 -27.55 -4.80 8.36
N ALA A 85 -27.62 -5.00 9.68
CA ALA A 85 -27.43 -3.94 10.66
C ALA A 85 -26.07 -3.23 10.54
N ILE A 86 -25.00 -3.95 10.21
CA ILE A 86 -23.67 -3.36 10.01
C ILE A 86 -23.64 -2.55 8.70
N PHE A 87 -24.14 -3.12 7.60
CA PHE A 87 -24.18 -2.44 6.30
C PHE A 87 -25.05 -1.17 6.33
N ALA A 88 -26.23 -1.24 6.97
CA ALA A 88 -27.14 -0.10 7.11
C ALA A 88 -26.54 1.05 7.92
N ASN A 89 -25.57 0.77 8.80
CA ASN A 89 -24.91 1.75 9.66
C ASN A 89 -23.46 2.05 9.23
N LEU A 90 -23.05 1.67 8.02
CA LEU A 90 -21.71 1.99 7.51
C LEU A 90 -21.36 3.49 7.59
N PRO A 91 -22.24 4.42 7.20
CA PRO A 91 -21.94 5.85 7.27
C PRO A 91 -21.48 6.33 8.66
N ILE A 92 -22.17 5.91 9.73
CA ILE A 92 -21.80 6.32 11.09
C ILE A 92 -20.52 5.61 11.57
N LEU A 93 -20.31 4.34 11.19
CA LEU A 93 -19.05 3.63 11.49
C LEU A 93 -17.85 4.35 10.86
N PHE A 94 -17.99 4.81 9.61
CA PHE A 94 -16.98 5.63 8.93
C PHE A 94 -16.78 6.99 9.59
N ALA A 95 -17.85 7.67 10.03
CA ALA A 95 -17.73 8.94 10.77
C ALA A 95 -16.89 8.78 12.04
N VAL A 96 -17.19 7.73 12.83
CA VAL A 96 -16.46 7.42 14.07
C VAL A 96 -15.01 7.08 13.77
N ALA A 97 -14.76 6.20 12.80
CA ALA A 97 -13.40 5.76 12.52
C ALA A 97 -12.50 6.87 11.98
N VAL A 98 -13.03 7.73 11.11
CA VAL A 98 -12.32 8.94 10.67
C VAL A 98 -12.01 9.83 11.87
N ALA A 99 -13.00 10.12 12.73
CA ALA A 99 -12.77 10.97 13.90
C ALA A 99 -11.66 10.43 14.81
N ILE A 100 -11.73 9.14 15.18
CA ILE A 100 -10.72 8.45 16.00
C ILE A 100 -9.35 8.50 15.33
N GLY A 101 -9.29 8.19 14.03
CA GLY A 101 -8.03 8.13 13.27
C GLY A 101 -7.29 9.47 13.19
N TYR A 102 -8.01 10.59 13.24
CA TYR A 102 -7.42 11.93 13.20
C TYR A 102 -7.21 12.58 14.58
N THR A 103 -7.65 11.93 15.66
CA THR A 103 -7.56 12.50 17.03
C THR A 103 -6.78 11.60 17.98
N ALA A 104 -5.77 10.88 17.46
CA ALA A 104 -4.92 9.99 18.24
C ALA A 104 -5.71 8.96 19.08
N ASN A 105 -6.78 8.41 18.51
CA ASN A 105 -7.67 7.43 19.13
C ASN A 105 -8.40 7.91 20.40
N ASP A 106 -8.63 9.22 20.56
CA ASP A 106 -9.40 9.75 21.68
C ASP A 106 -10.90 9.39 21.58
N GLY A 107 -11.44 8.71 22.60
CA GLY A 107 -12.84 8.27 22.59
C GLY A 107 -13.88 9.40 22.55
N VAL A 108 -13.53 10.63 22.96
CA VAL A 108 -14.49 11.75 22.90
C VAL A 108 -14.74 12.21 21.46
N SER A 109 -13.77 12.03 20.55
CA SER A 109 -13.98 12.35 19.14
C SER A 109 -15.00 11.40 18.48
N ALA A 110 -15.03 10.13 18.89
CA ALA A 110 -16.03 9.16 18.46
C ALA A 110 -17.44 9.60 18.86
N LEU A 111 -17.62 10.02 20.12
CA LEU A 111 -18.89 10.56 20.59
C LEU A 111 -19.29 11.82 19.82
N ALA A 112 -18.33 12.72 19.55
CA ALA A 112 -18.57 13.91 18.76
C ALA A 112 -18.99 13.57 17.32
N ALA A 113 -18.42 12.54 16.70
CA ALA A 113 -18.79 12.06 15.38
C ALA A 113 -20.21 11.50 15.35
N ILE A 114 -20.60 10.70 16.34
CA ILE A 114 -21.97 10.15 16.46
C ILE A 114 -22.97 11.30 16.59
N VAL A 115 -22.74 12.20 17.55
CA VAL A 115 -23.62 13.36 17.79
C VAL A 115 -23.71 14.24 16.54
N GLY A 116 -22.56 14.55 15.94
CA GLY A 116 -22.49 15.32 14.71
C GLY A 116 -23.26 14.66 13.56
N PHE A 117 -23.08 13.36 13.35
CA PHE A 117 -23.72 12.65 12.24
C PHE A 117 -25.24 12.59 12.38
N VAL A 118 -25.76 12.32 13.57
CA VAL A 118 -27.21 12.31 13.83
C VAL A 118 -27.84 13.71 13.63
N VAL A 119 -27.17 14.76 14.10
CA VAL A 119 -27.61 16.16 13.89
C VAL A 119 -27.51 16.56 12.41
N PHE A 120 -26.47 16.10 11.72
CA PHE A 120 -26.30 16.30 10.29
C PHE A 120 -27.46 15.67 9.50
N LEU A 121 -27.84 14.42 9.79
CA LEU A 121 -28.97 13.75 9.12
C LEU A 121 -30.26 14.56 9.27
N ALA A 122 -30.59 14.97 10.50
CA ALA A 122 -31.80 15.75 10.78
C ALA A 122 -31.77 17.12 10.09
N SER A 123 -30.65 17.83 10.18
CA SER A 123 -30.47 19.14 9.52
C SER A 123 -30.58 19.02 8.01
N LEU A 124 -29.92 18.04 7.40
CA LEU A 124 -29.95 17.79 5.96
C LEU A 124 -31.35 17.47 5.46
N GLY A 125 -32.07 16.57 6.16
CA GLY A 125 -33.43 16.18 5.79
C GLY A 125 -34.38 17.38 5.76
N VAL A 126 -34.44 18.13 6.85
CA VAL A 126 -35.27 19.34 6.94
C VAL A 126 -34.85 20.40 5.92
N SER A 127 -33.55 20.66 5.80
CA SER A 127 -33.01 21.69 4.88
C SER A 127 -33.26 21.34 3.42
N SER A 128 -33.23 20.06 3.05
CA SER A 128 -33.48 19.62 1.67
C SER A 128 -34.91 19.90 1.21
N ILE A 129 -35.88 19.79 2.12
CA ILE A 129 -37.27 20.15 1.84
C ILE A 129 -37.42 21.66 1.79
N LEU A 130 -36.92 22.37 2.80
CA LEU A 130 -37.13 23.82 2.96
C LEU A 130 -36.41 24.66 1.89
N PHE A 131 -35.19 24.28 1.53
CA PHE A 131 -34.32 25.13 0.71
C PHE A 131 -33.99 24.55 -0.66
N ALA A 132 -34.02 23.23 -0.82
CA ALA A 132 -33.74 22.56 -2.09
C ALA A 132 -35.00 22.02 -2.80
N ASN A 133 -36.19 22.23 -2.21
CA ASN A 133 -37.49 21.78 -2.73
C ASN A 133 -37.51 20.29 -3.10
N ILE A 134 -36.80 19.45 -2.34
CA ILE A 134 -36.82 18.00 -2.53
C ILE A 134 -38.15 17.44 -2.03
N ASP A 135 -38.78 16.58 -2.82
CA ASP A 135 -39.98 15.85 -2.43
C ASP A 135 -39.68 14.97 -1.20
N PRO A 136 -40.44 15.09 -0.08
CA PRO A 136 -40.28 14.24 1.08
C PRO A 136 -40.28 12.73 0.78
N SER A 137 -40.92 12.28 -0.30
CA SER A 137 -40.95 10.86 -0.70
C SER A 137 -39.58 10.30 -1.10
N VAL A 138 -38.60 11.17 -1.41
CA VAL A 138 -37.24 10.78 -1.80
C VAL A 138 -36.36 10.54 -0.56
N LEU A 139 -36.77 11.03 0.60
CA LEU A 139 -36.01 10.85 1.84
C LEU A 139 -36.11 9.42 2.35
N LYS A 140 -34.98 8.92 2.87
CA LYS A 140 -34.91 7.58 3.49
C LYS A 140 -34.82 7.71 5.02
N PRO A 141 -35.40 6.78 5.79
CA PRO A 141 -35.21 6.74 7.24
C PRO A 141 -33.81 6.19 7.57
N ILE A 142 -32.84 7.08 7.74
CA ILE A 142 -31.47 6.72 8.13
C ILE A 142 -31.37 6.77 9.64
N MET A 143 -31.16 5.62 10.30
CA MET A 143 -31.26 5.50 11.76
C MET A 143 -32.60 6.01 12.33
N GLY A 144 -33.68 5.87 11.54
CA GLY A 144 -35.02 6.38 11.89
C GLY A 144 -35.21 7.88 11.63
N ILE A 145 -34.23 8.58 11.08
CA ILE A 145 -34.29 10.01 10.77
C ILE A 145 -34.51 10.19 9.26
N PRO A 146 -35.61 10.82 8.81
CA PRO A 146 -35.81 11.14 7.40
C PRO A 146 -34.73 12.07 6.88
N SER A 147 -33.92 11.61 5.94
CA SER A 147 -32.82 12.39 5.37
C SER A 147 -32.48 11.96 3.94
N LEU A 148 -31.72 12.80 3.25
CA LEU A 148 -31.11 12.42 1.98
C LEU A 148 -30.03 11.35 2.23
N ASP A 149 -30.03 10.32 1.40
CA ASP A 149 -29.03 9.26 1.48
C ASP A 149 -27.70 9.73 0.90
N THR A 150 -26.80 10.13 1.80
CA THR A 150 -25.42 10.51 1.47
C THR A 150 -24.45 9.34 1.47
N GLY A 151 -24.92 8.14 1.83
CA GLY A 151 -24.08 6.96 2.03
C GLY A 151 -22.85 7.23 2.92
N VAL A 152 -21.76 6.52 2.64
CA VAL A 152 -20.50 6.63 3.38
C VAL A 152 -19.91 8.04 3.30
N PHE A 153 -20.16 8.81 2.23
CA PHE A 153 -19.63 10.17 2.06
C PHE A 153 -20.07 11.12 3.17
N GLY A 154 -21.36 11.11 3.55
CA GLY A 154 -21.84 11.92 4.68
C GLY A 154 -21.15 11.54 6.00
N GLY A 155 -20.88 10.25 6.18
CA GLY A 155 -20.08 9.72 7.27
C GLY A 155 -18.67 10.30 7.30
N LEU A 156 -17.95 10.24 6.17
CA LEU A 156 -16.58 10.77 6.04
C LEU A 156 -16.52 12.27 6.34
N ILE A 157 -17.46 13.04 5.78
CA ILE A 157 -17.54 14.49 6.01
C ILE A 157 -17.71 14.76 7.51
N MET A 158 -18.68 14.10 8.16
CA MET A 158 -18.93 14.33 9.58
C MET A 158 -17.82 13.82 10.50
N GLY A 159 -17.13 12.75 10.12
CA GLY A 159 -15.92 12.30 10.80
C GLY A 159 -14.80 13.34 10.73
N CYS A 160 -14.57 13.95 9.56
CA CYS A 160 -13.61 15.03 9.38
C CYS A 160 -13.99 16.29 10.18
N VAL A 161 -15.28 16.66 10.18
CA VAL A 161 -15.79 17.78 10.98
C VAL A 161 -15.56 17.51 12.47
N ALA A 162 -15.91 16.33 12.97
CA ALA A 162 -15.70 15.95 14.36
C ALA A 162 -14.21 15.95 14.76
N ALA A 163 -13.34 15.40 13.90
CA ALA A 163 -11.89 15.44 14.11
C ALA A 163 -11.35 16.87 14.19
N TYR A 164 -11.79 17.74 13.26
CA TYR A 164 -11.40 19.14 13.24
C TYR A 164 -11.84 19.87 14.52
N MET A 165 -13.12 19.70 14.90
CA MET A 165 -13.67 20.30 16.11
C MET A 165 -12.96 19.81 17.38
N PHE A 166 -12.63 18.52 17.44
CA PHE A 166 -11.84 17.96 18.53
C PHE A 166 -10.47 18.63 18.62
N ASN A 167 -9.68 18.56 17.55
CA ASN A 167 -8.30 19.08 17.53
C ASN A 167 -8.25 20.59 17.80
N ARG A 168 -9.30 21.33 17.44
CA ARG A 168 -9.40 22.78 17.69
C ARG A 168 -9.84 23.13 19.12
N PHE A 169 -10.76 22.38 19.71
CA PHE A 169 -11.49 22.79 20.92
C PHE A 169 -11.34 21.87 22.14
N PHE A 170 -10.61 20.75 22.04
CA PHE A 170 -10.46 19.81 23.17
C PHE A 170 -9.82 20.40 24.44
N ARG A 171 -9.16 21.57 24.34
CA ARG A 171 -8.59 22.35 25.46
C ARG A 171 -9.25 23.72 25.66
N ILE A 172 -10.46 23.91 25.16
CA ILE A 172 -11.17 25.20 25.29
C ILE A 172 -11.38 25.56 26.76
N LYS A 173 -11.17 26.83 27.10
CA LYS A 173 -11.47 27.41 28.42
C LYS A 173 -12.74 28.24 28.30
N LEU A 174 -13.69 28.03 29.20
CA LEU A 174 -14.95 28.77 29.28
C LEU A 174 -15.01 29.54 30.61
N PRO A 175 -15.85 30.59 30.72
CA PRO A 175 -16.13 31.25 31.99
C PRO A 175 -16.58 30.24 33.07
N GLN A 176 -16.33 30.55 34.34
CA GLN A 176 -16.57 29.59 35.45
C GLN A 176 -17.99 29.01 35.47
N TYR A 177 -19.01 29.81 35.15
CA TYR A 177 -20.41 29.34 35.10
C TYR A 177 -20.70 28.33 33.97
N LEU A 178 -19.85 28.27 32.93
CA LEU A 178 -19.88 27.25 31.86
C LEU A 178 -18.76 26.22 32.00
N GLY A 179 -18.03 26.21 33.12
CA GLY A 179 -16.86 25.35 33.33
C GLY A 179 -17.14 23.86 33.14
N PHE A 180 -18.38 23.42 33.38
CA PHE A 180 -18.82 22.03 33.14
C PHE A 180 -18.62 21.60 31.68
N PHE A 181 -18.82 22.51 30.73
CA PHE A 181 -18.72 22.25 29.29
C PHE A 181 -17.30 22.47 28.75
N ALA A 182 -16.33 22.88 29.56
CA ALA A 182 -14.98 23.18 29.09
C ALA A 182 -14.21 21.90 28.64
N GLY A 183 -13.12 22.12 27.89
CA GLY A 183 -12.26 21.06 27.38
C GLY A 183 -12.98 20.09 26.44
N LYS A 184 -12.68 18.78 26.55
CA LYS A 184 -13.20 17.73 25.65
C LYS A 184 -14.73 17.65 25.63
N ARG A 185 -15.41 18.00 26.73
CA ARG A 185 -16.89 17.97 26.82
C ARG A 185 -17.55 18.97 25.89
N PHE A 186 -16.85 20.04 25.50
CA PHE A 186 -17.33 21.01 24.52
C PHE A 186 -17.41 20.43 23.11
N VAL A 187 -16.58 19.43 22.81
CA VAL A 187 -16.35 18.97 21.44
C VAL A 187 -17.63 18.41 20.80
N PRO A 188 -18.41 17.52 21.43
CA PRO A 188 -19.69 17.09 20.85
C PRO A 188 -20.67 18.23 20.61
N ILE A 189 -20.67 19.26 21.48
CA ILE A 189 -21.59 20.41 21.40
C ILE A 189 -21.26 21.25 20.15
N ILE A 190 -20.00 21.66 20.01
CA ILE A 190 -19.59 22.48 18.85
C ILE A 190 -19.67 21.67 17.55
N THR A 191 -19.46 20.35 17.61
CA THR A 191 -19.64 19.46 16.45
C THR A 191 -21.10 19.38 16.02
N ALA A 192 -22.05 19.32 16.95
CA ALA A 192 -23.48 19.40 16.64
C ALA A 192 -23.84 20.71 15.94
N ILE A 193 -23.35 21.85 16.45
CA ILE A 193 -23.58 23.16 15.83
C ILE A 193 -23.00 23.21 14.41
N ALA A 194 -21.77 22.73 14.23
CA ALA A 194 -21.14 22.63 12.91
C ALA A 194 -21.92 21.70 11.97
N ALA A 195 -22.46 20.59 12.48
CA ALA A 195 -23.26 19.64 11.71
C ALA A 195 -24.55 20.25 11.16
N ILE A 196 -25.17 21.19 11.88
CA ILE A 196 -26.35 21.93 11.38
C ILE A 196 -25.96 22.70 10.11
N VAL A 197 -24.87 23.47 10.19
CA VAL A 197 -24.36 24.26 9.06
C VAL A 197 -24.00 23.35 7.89
N VAL A 198 -23.30 22.24 8.15
CA VAL A 198 -22.93 21.26 7.11
C VAL A 198 -24.18 20.64 6.48
N GLY A 199 -25.21 20.30 7.26
CA GLY A 199 -26.47 19.75 6.75
C GLY A 199 -27.22 20.73 5.83
N ILE A 200 -27.28 22.02 6.21
CA ILE A 200 -27.85 23.07 5.35
C ILE A 200 -27.06 23.18 4.05
N LEU A 201 -25.74 23.26 4.10
CA LEU A 201 -24.90 23.36 2.90
C LEU A 201 -25.05 22.12 2.00
N MET A 202 -25.04 20.93 2.59
CA MET A 202 -25.18 19.66 1.88
C MET A 202 -26.54 19.50 1.22
N SER A 203 -27.59 20.18 1.70
CA SER A 203 -28.90 20.17 1.05
C SER A 203 -28.86 20.74 -0.38
N PHE A 204 -27.92 21.64 -0.68
CA PHE A 204 -27.69 22.17 -2.03
C PHE A 204 -26.61 21.41 -2.79
N VAL A 205 -25.56 20.98 -2.08
CA VAL A 205 -24.37 20.36 -2.71
C VAL A 205 -24.62 18.90 -3.07
N TRP A 206 -25.36 18.15 -2.23
CA TRP A 206 -25.55 16.72 -2.44
C TRP A 206 -26.46 16.36 -3.61
N PRO A 207 -27.64 16.98 -3.82
CA PRO A 207 -28.53 16.61 -4.92
C PRO A 207 -27.86 16.56 -6.32
N PRO A 208 -27.06 17.55 -6.75
CA PRO A 208 -26.38 17.46 -8.05
C PRO A 208 -25.31 16.36 -8.07
N ILE A 209 -24.60 16.13 -6.97
CA ILE A 209 -23.61 15.04 -6.85
C ILE A 209 -24.30 13.68 -6.93
N GLY A 210 -25.37 13.48 -6.15
CA GLY A 210 -26.18 12.27 -6.17
C GLY A 210 -26.77 12.00 -7.54
N GLY A 211 -27.28 13.04 -8.21
CA GLY A 211 -27.77 12.97 -9.60
C GLY A 211 -26.68 12.57 -10.59
N ALA A 212 -25.47 13.12 -10.47
CA ALA A 212 -24.32 12.74 -11.30
C ALA A 212 -23.87 11.30 -11.05
N ILE A 213 -23.79 10.86 -9.78
CA ILE A 213 -23.49 9.47 -9.41
C ILE A 213 -24.54 8.53 -9.98
N ASN A 214 -25.82 8.86 -9.85
CA ASN A 214 -26.92 8.05 -10.38
C ASN A 214 -26.88 7.99 -11.91
N SER A 215 -26.60 9.11 -12.58
CA SER A 215 -26.44 9.14 -14.04
C SER A 215 -25.26 8.31 -14.51
N PHE A 216 -24.11 8.40 -13.83
CA PHE A 216 -22.95 7.58 -14.08
C PHE A 216 -23.25 6.09 -13.84
N ALA A 217 -23.86 5.76 -12.71
CA ALA A 217 -24.30 4.41 -12.36
C ALA A 217 -25.23 3.81 -13.42
N ASN A 218 -26.22 4.58 -13.89
CA ASN A 218 -27.13 4.13 -14.94
C ASN A 218 -26.43 3.95 -16.29
N ALA A 219 -25.55 4.89 -16.68
CA ALA A 219 -24.76 4.75 -17.91
C ALA A 219 -23.78 3.56 -17.84
N ALA A 220 -23.19 3.33 -16.67
CA ALA A 220 -22.27 2.24 -16.38
C ALA A 220 -22.97 0.86 -16.40
N ALA A 221 -24.26 0.81 -16.07
CA ALA A 221 -25.08 -0.39 -16.00
C ALA A 221 -25.79 -0.77 -17.31
N GLN A 222 -25.70 0.06 -18.37
CA GLN A 222 -26.50 -0.11 -19.58
C GLN A 222 -25.69 -0.62 -20.80
N GLY A 223 -26.27 -1.60 -21.50
CA GLY A 223 -25.86 -2.01 -22.84
C GLY A 223 -24.45 -2.61 -22.94
N ASN A 224 -23.80 -2.36 -24.08
CA ASN A 224 -22.50 -2.95 -24.44
C ASN A 224 -21.30 -2.37 -23.67
N ASN A 225 -21.51 -1.38 -22.79
CA ASN A 225 -20.42 -0.70 -22.07
C ASN A 225 -19.98 -1.42 -20.80
N ILE A 226 -20.77 -2.38 -20.28
CA ILE A 226 -20.51 -3.06 -19.00
C ILE A 226 -19.09 -3.65 -18.93
N PRO A 227 -18.56 -4.39 -19.94
CA PRO A 227 -17.21 -4.92 -19.86
C PRO A 227 -16.13 -3.85 -19.67
N ILE A 228 -16.26 -2.71 -20.35
CA ILE A 228 -15.29 -1.60 -20.26
C ILE A 228 -15.43 -0.90 -18.91
N THR A 229 -16.66 -0.68 -18.45
CA THR A 229 -16.96 -0.12 -17.13
C THR A 229 -16.26 -0.93 -16.03
N VAL A 230 -16.43 -2.25 -16.00
CA VAL A 230 -15.84 -3.09 -14.95
C VAL A 230 -14.31 -3.17 -15.09
N ALA A 231 -13.78 -3.07 -16.30
CA ALA A 231 -12.33 -2.99 -16.53
C ALA A 231 -11.73 -1.72 -15.91
N ILE A 232 -12.36 -0.57 -16.17
CA ILE A 232 -11.97 0.72 -15.61
C ILE A 232 -12.12 0.70 -14.10
N TYR A 233 -13.22 0.12 -13.60
CA TYR A 233 -13.43 -0.08 -12.17
C TYR A 233 -12.26 -0.84 -11.54
N GLY A 234 -11.94 -2.05 -12.02
CA GLY A 234 -10.90 -2.90 -11.44
C GLY A 234 -9.52 -2.25 -11.51
N PHE A 235 -9.21 -1.60 -12.65
CA PHE A 235 -7.96 -0.85 -12.82
C PHE A 235 -7.83 0.30 -11.81
N ILE A 236 -8.84 1.17 -11.73
CA ILE A 236 -8.83 2.34 -10.83
C ILE A 236 -8.86 1.90 -9.37
N GLU A 237 -9.66 0.89 -9.02
CA GLU A 237 -9.72 0.34 -7.67
C GLU A 237 -8.31 -0.02 -7.21
N ARG A 238 -7.56 -0.81 -8.00
CA ARG A 238 -6.18 -1.18 -7.67
C ARG A 238 -5.28 0.05 -7.49
N LEU A 239 -5.34 1.03 -8.40
CA LEU A 239 -4.53 2.25 -8.28
C LEU A 239 -4.82 3.07 -7.02
N LEU A 240 -6.02 2.96 -6.46
CA LEU A 240 -6.45 3.68 -5.26
C LEU A 240 -6.11 2.96 -3.94
N ILE A 241 -5.67 1.70 -3.98
CA ILE A 241 -5.31 0.91 -2.78
C ILE A 241 -4.22 1.55 -1.92
N PRO A 242 -3.09 2.04 -2.48
CA PRO A 242 -2.02 2.63 -1.67
C PRO A 242 -2.46 3.85 -0.87
N PHE A 243 -3.56 4.48 -1.27
CA PHE A 243 -4.15 5.66 -0.64
C PHE A 243 -5.35 5.33 0.25
N GLY A 244 -5.82 4.07 0.26
CA GLY A 244 -7.07 3.68 0.93
C GLY A 244 -8.34 4.26 0.30
N LEU A 245 -8.22 4.97 -0.84
CA LEU A 245 -9.33 5.65 -1.52
C LEU A 245 -10.24 4.68 -2.28
N HIS A 246 -9.78 3.45 -2.49
CA HIS A 246 -10.55 2.41 -3.17
C HIS A 246 -11.88 2.09 -2.45
N HIS A 247 -11.96 2.21 -1.13
CA HIS A 247 -13.23 2.08 -0.41
C HIS A 247 -14.28 3.11 -0.84
N VAL A 248 -13.84 4.35 -1.10
CA VAL A 248 -14.71 5.42 -1.60
C VAL A 248 -15.13 5.13 -3.04
N TRP A 249 -14.18 4.67 -3.86
CA TRP A 249 -14.42 4.26 -5.24
C TRP A 249 -15.39 3.09 -5.38
N ASN A 250 -15.38 2.15 -4.43
CA ASN A 250 -16.20 0.95 -4.48
C ASN A 250 -17.68 1.22 -4.21
N VAL A 251 -18.01 2.23 -3.38
CA VAL A 251 -19.39 2.50 -2.94
C VAL A 251 -20.40 2.66 -4.10
N PRO A 252 -20.15 3.48 -5.14
CA PRO A 252 -21.06 3.60 -6.28
C PRO A 252 -21.31 2.26 -6.99
N PHE A 253 -20.32 1.40 -7.11
CA PHE A 253 -20.46 0.10 -7.79
C PHE A 253 -21.15 -0.93 -6.88
N PHE A 254 -20.77 -0.99 -5.61
CA PHE A 254 -21.28 -2.01 -4.69
C PHE A 254 -22.75 -1.76 -4.34
N PHE A 255 -23.13 -0.49 -4.15
CA PHE A 255 -24.41 -0.13 -3.51
C PHE A 255 -25.32 0.79 -4.34
N GLN A 256 -24.86 1.34 -5.46
CA GLN A 256 -25.66 2.30 -6.27
C GLN A 256 -25.86 1.87 -7.73
N ILE A 257 -24.96 1.09 -8.33
CA ILE A 257 -25.01 0.79 -9.76
C ILE A 257 -26.26 -0.03 -10.15
N GLY A 258 -27.03 0.55 -11.07
CA GLY A 258 -28.28 0.00 -11.58
C GLY A 258 -29.35 -0.23 -10.50
N SER A 259 -30.50 -0.71 -10.93
CA SER A 259 -31.66 -0.91 -10.07
C SER A 259 -32.40 -2.20 -10.43
N PHE A 260 -32.94 -2.87 -9.41
CA PHE A 260 -33.78 -4.05 -9.55
C PHE A 260 -34.92 -3.96 -8.54
N THR A 261 -36.12 -4.38 -8.91
CA THR A 261 -37.23 -4.50 -7.94
C THR A 261 -37.19 -5.92 -7.40
N ASP A 262 -36.95 -6.09 -6.11
CA ASP A 262 -36.95 -7.42 -5.48
C ASP A 262 -38.35 -8.05 -5.66
N PRO A 263 -38.48 -9.20 -6.35
CA PRO A 263 -39.78 -9.80 -6.62
C PRO A 263 -40.50 -10.29 -5.36
N ILE A 264 -39.81 -10.38 -4.22
CA ILE A 264 -40.34 -10.85 -2.94
C ILE A 264 -40.83 -9.68 -2.08
N THR A 265 -39.98 -8.65 -1.90
CA THR A 265 -40.32 -7.50 -1.03
C THR A 265 -41.01 -6.37 -1.79
N ASN A 266 -40.95 -6.39 -3.12
CA ASN A 266 -41.38 -5.30 -4.01
C ASN A 266 -40.64 -3.97 -3.75
N GLU A 267 -39.49 -4.03 -3.06
CA GLU A 267 -38.64 -2.88 -2.80
C GLU A 267 -37.63 -2.69 -3.94
N LEU A 268 -37.33 -1.42 -4.24
CA LEU A 268 -36.28 -1.07 -5.17
C LEU A 268 -34.90 -1.25 -4.50
N VAL A 269 -34.09 -2.16 -5.05
CA VAL A 269 -32.70 -2.38 -4.61
C VAL A 269 -31.72 -1.87 -5.65
N THR A 270 -30.60 -1.30 -5.19
CA THR A 270 -29.54 -0.70 -6.03
C THR A 270 -28.17 -1.25 -5.65
N GLY A 271 -27.23 -1.23 -6.60
CA GLY A 271 -25.87 -1.72 -6.39
C GLY A 271 -25.65 -3.18 -6.76
N ASP A 272 -24.46 -3.50 -7.24
CA ASP A 272 -24.14 -4.83 -7.77
C ASP A 272 -24.33 -5.93 -6.72
N ILE A 273 -23.93 -5.66 -5.46
CA ILE A 273 -24.05 -6.61 -4.35
C ILE A 273 -25.52 -6.87 -4.03
N ASN A 274 -26.28 -5.80 -3.71
CA ASN A 274 -27.67 -5.94 -3.27
C ASN A 274 -28.56 -6.53 -4.37
N ARG A 275 -28.37 -6.11 -5.63
CA ARG A 275 -29.11 -6.63 -6.78
C ARG A 275 -28.82 -8.11 -7.00
N PHE A 276 -27.56 -8.53 -6.90
CA PHE A 276 -27.19 -9.95 -7.02
C PHE A 276 -27.91 -10.81 -5.96
N PHE A 277 -27.91 -10.37 -4.70
CA PHE A 277 -28.59 -11.11 -3.61
C PHE A 277 -30.12 -11.01 -3.66
N ALA A 278 -30.69 -9.99 -4.32
CA ALA A 278 -32.11 -9.92 -4.63
C ALA A 278 -32.51 -10.81 -5.83
N GLY A 279 -31.55 -11.40 -6.54
CA GLY A 279 -31.79 -12.31 -7.66
C GLY A 279 -31.80 -11.66 -9.04
N ASP A 280 -31.21 -10.48 -9.19
CA ASP A 280 -31.05 -9.83 -10.49
C ASP A 280 -30.04 -10.62 -11.37
N PRO A 281 -30.46 -11.20 -12.51
CA PRO A 281 -29.57 -11.96 -13.39
C PRO A 281 -28.52 -11.09 -14.11
N THR A 282 -28.66 -9.76 -14.05
CA THR A 282 -27.74 -8.82 -14.68
C THR A 282 -26.67 -8.28 -13.72
N ALA A 283 -26.78 -8.56 -12.42
CA ALA A 283 -25.82 -8.18 -11.38
C ALA A 283 -24.72 -9.25 -11.17
N GLY A 284 -23.77 -8.99 -10.27
CA GLY A 284 -22.57 -9.82 -10.06
C GLY A 284 -21.50 -9.57 -11.13
N ILE A 285 -21.40 -8.32 -11.59
CA ILE A 285 -20.55 -7.93 -12.72
C ILE A 285 -19.07 -7.80 -12.33
N LEU A 286 -18.77 -7.76 -11.03
CA LEU A 286 -17.42 -7.60 -10.48
C LEU A 286 -16.72 -8.94 -10.15
N GLY A 287 -17.29 -10.06 -10.58
CA GLY A 287 -16.78 -11.40 -10.26
C GLY A 287 -15.41 -11.76 -10.85
N GLY A 288 -14.84 -10.96 -11.75
CA GLY A 288 -13.50 -11.22 -12.27
C GLY A 288 -12.42 -11.12 -11.19
N ALA A 289 -12.68 -10.36 -10.13
CA ALA A 289 -11.76 -10.22 -9.02
C ALA A 289 -11.42 -11.52 -8.29
N TYR A 290 -12.28 -12.54 -8.33
CA TYR A 290 -11.96 -13.87 -7.81
C TYR A 290 -10.71 -14.47 -8.44
N TRP A 291 -10.48 -14.26 -9.75
CA TRP A 291 -9.32 -14.82 -10.44
C TRP A 291 -8.00 -14.27 -9.91
N PHE A 292 -7.86 -12.95 -9.82
CA PHE A 292 -6.60 -12.38 -9.36
C PHE A 292 -6.44 -12.46 -7.85
N LYS A 293 -7.51 -12.47 -7.04
CA LYS A 293 -7.38 -12.55 -5.57
C LYS A 293 -7.15 -13.97 -5.06
N MET A 294 -7.81 -14.97 -5.64
CA MET A 294 -7.63 -16.37 -5.27
C MET A 294 -6.45 -17.03 -5.97
N PHE A 295 -6.11 -16.63 -7.20
CA PHE A 295 -5.10 -17.36 -7.98
C PHE A 295 -3.93 -16.46 -8.38
N GLY A 296 -4.20 -15.29 -8.95
CA GLY A 296 -3.17 -14.40 -9.47
C GLY A 296 -2.18 -13.91 -8.42
N LEU A 297 -2.66 -13.26 -7.37
CA LEU A 297 -1.85 -12.69 -6.30
C LEU A 297 -1.12 -13.75 -5.46
N PRO A 298 -1.74 -14.89 -5.10
CA PRO A 298 -0.99 -16.02 -4.54
C PRO A 298 0.16 -16.48 -5.46
N ALA A 299 -0.07 -16.55 -6.77
CA ALA A 299 0.98 -16.90 -7.73
C ALA A 299 2.06 -15.81 -7.87
N ALA A 300 1.69 -14.53 -7.76
CA ALA A 300 2.64 -13.42 -7.67
C ALA A 300 3.49 -13.49 -6.39
N ALA A 301 2.91 -13.87 -5.26
CA ALA A 301 3.63 -14.09 -4.01
C ALA A 301 4.67 -15.22 -4.16
N ILE A 302 4.30 -16.32 -4.83
CA ILE A 302 5.24 -17.40 -5.18
C ILE A 302 6.34 -16.89 -6.13
N ALA A 303 5.99 -16.06 -7.13
CA ALA A 303 6.97 -15.48 -8.04
C ALA A 303 8.00 -14.60 -7.31
N MET A 304 7.54 -13.75 -6.38
CA MET A 304 8.40 -12.93 -5.52
C MET A 304 9.29 -13.81 -4.63
N TRP A 305 8.72 -14.83 -3.99
CA TRP A 305 9.49 -15.80 -3.20
C TRP A 305 10.59 -16.49 -4.01
N HIS A 306 10.28 -16.99 -5.20
CA HIS A 306 11.27 -17.63 -6.07
C HIS A 306 12.35 -16.66 -6.58
N CYS A 307 12.03 -15.37 -6.66
CA CYS A 307 12.98 -14.32 -7.04
C CYS A 307 13.81 -13.79 -5.87
N ALA A 308 13.47 -14.11 -4.62
CA ALA A 308 14.27 -13.76 -3.45
C ALA A 308 15.64 -14.47 -3.46
N LYS A 309 16.63 -13.81 -2.85
CA LYS A 309 17.98 -14.35 -2.69
C LYS A 309 17.96 -15.68 -1.93
N PRO A 310 18.82 -16.66 -2.29
CA PRO A 310 18.83 -17.99 -1.67
C PRO A 310 18.82 -17.97 -0.13
N LYS A 311 19.64 -17.10 0.48
CA LYS A 311 19.73 -16.95 1.95
C LYS A 311 18.41 -16.50 2.60
N ARG A 312 17.60 -15.68 1.93
CA ARG A 312 16.35 -15.09 2.47
C ARG A 312 15.08 -15.87 2.09
N ARG A 313 15.19 -16.92 1.25
CA ARG A 313 14.02 -17.65 0.73
C ARG A 313 13.14 -18.26 1.81
N LYS A 314 13.71 -18.74 2.92
CA LYS A 314 12.92 -19.35 4.01
C LYS A 314 12.01 -18.31 4.69
N GLU A 315 12.58 -17.16 5.03
CA GLU A 315 11.86 -16.04 5.65
C GLU A 315 10.79 -15.48 4.70
N ILE A 316 11.18 -15.12 3.48
CA ILE A 316 10.28 -14.55 2.49
C ILE A 316 9.18 -15.54 2.09
N GLY A 317 9.51 -16.83 2.00
CA GLY A 317 8.52 -17.88 1.75
C GLY A 317 7.42 -17.90 2.80
N GLY A 318 7.77 -17.85 4.09
CA GLY A 318 6.79 -17.82 5.18
C GLY A 318 5.84 -16.61 5.10
N ILE A 319 6.40 -15.43 4.83
CA ILE A 319 5.62 -14.19 4.71
C ILE A 319 4.70 -14.23 3.49
N MET A 320 5.23 -14.64 2.33
CA MET A 320 4.48 -14.72 1.08
C MET A 320 3.37 -15.77 1.14
N ILE A 321 3.59 -16.91 1.80
CA ILE A 321 2.55 -17.93 2.01
C ILE A 321 1.43 -17.39 2.90
N SER A 322 1.76 -16.72 4.02
CA SER A 322 0.76 -16.13 4.91
C SER A 322 -0.09 -15.05 4.20
N ALA A 323 0.58 -14.16 3.45
CA ALA A 323 -0.07 -13.14 2.66
C ALA A 323 -0.93 -13.74 1.53
N ALA A 324 -0.43 -14.76 0.83
CA ALA A 324 -1.17 -15.52 -0.20
C ALA A 324 -2.41 -16.19 0.37
N LEU A 325 -2.29 -16.85 1.53
CA LEU A 325 -3.43 -17.49 2.19
C LEU A 325 -4.49 -16.48 2.61
N THR A 326 -4.06 -15.31 3.09
CA THR A 326 -4.97 -14.21 3.44
C THR A 326 -5.74 -13.73 2.21
N SER A 327 -5.06 -13.45 1.10
CA SER A 327 -5.69 -13.07 -0.18
C SER A 327 -6.61 -14.17 -0.70
N PHE A 328 -6.17 -15.43 -0.65
CA PHE A 328 -6.98 -16.56 -1.11
C PHE A 328 -8.26 -16.72 -0.30
N LEU A 329 -8.18 -16.77 1.03
CA LEU A 329 -9.33 -17.05 1.89
C LEU A 329 -10.31 -15.87 1.93
N THR A 330 -9.78 -14.67 2.14
CA THR A 330 -10.59 -13.49 2.49
C THR A 330 -10.72 -12.48 1.35
N GLY A 331 -9.84 -12.54 0.35
CA GLY A 331 -9.76 -11.53 -0.70
C GLY A 331 -9.02 -10.25 -0.28
N ILE A 332 -8.44 -10.19 0.93
CA ILE A 332 -7.59 -9.06 1.38
C ILE A 332 -6.24 -9.16 0.68
N THR A 333 -5.94 -8.19 -0.17
CA THR A 333 -4.78 -8.22 -1.08
C THR A 333 -3.59 -7.41 -0.56
N GLU A 334 -3.83 -6.52 0.40
CA GLU A 334 -2.89 -5.56 0.95
C GLU A 334 -1.60 -6.19 1.49
N PRO A 335 -1.62 -7.34 2.20
CA PRO A 335 -0.39 -7.99 2.65
C PRO A 335 0.58 -8.33 1.51
N ILE A 336 0.07 -8.64 0.31
CA ILE A 336 0.88 -8.93 -0.88
C ILE A 336 1.21 -7.63 -1.60
N GLU A 337 0.21 -6.81 -1.92
CA GLU A 337 0.37 -5.58 -2.69
C GLU A 337 1.31 -4.58 -1.99
N PHE A 338 1.17 -4.39 -0.68
CA PHE A 338 2.03 -3.48 0.09
C PHE A 338 3.46 -3.97 0.23
N SER A 339 3.71 -5.26 -0.01
CA SER A 339 5.08 -5.79 -0.02
C SER A 339 5.90 -5.25 -1.19
N PHE A 340 5.28 -4.87 -2.32
CA PHE A 340 5.99 -4.45 -3.52
C PHE A 340 5.56 -3.11 -4.14
N VAL A 341 4.34 -2.60 -3.86
CA VAL A 341 3.77 -1.44 -4.58
C VAL A 341 4.67 -0.21 -4.65
N PHE A 342 5.44 0.02 -3.58
CA PHE A 342 6.28 1.20 -3.47
C PHE A 342 7.77 0.95 -3.78
N ILE A 343 8.21 -0.31 -3.88
CA ILE A 343 9.59 -0.67 -4.28
C ILE A 343 9.66 -1.07 -5.75
N ALA A 344 8.54 -1.54 -6.29
CA ALA A 344 8.36 -1.95 -7.67
C ALA A 344 7.02 -1.41 -8.23
N PRO A 345 6.85 -0.09 -8.40
CA PRO A 345 5.60 0.50 -8.91
C PRO A 345 5.19 -0.05 -10.29
N VAL A 346 6.16 -0.45 -11.11
CA VAL A 346 5.91 -1.08 -12.42
C VAL A 346 5.17 -2.41 -12.28
N LEU A 347 5.51 -3.24 -11.28
CA LEU A 347 4.75 -4.47 -10.99
C LEU A 347 3.33 -4.16 -10.52
N PHE A 348 3.15 -3.05 -9.80
CA PHE A 348 1.83 -2.67 -9.33
C PHE A 348 0.94 -2.17 -10.47
N LEU A 349 1.50 -1.42 -11.41
CA LEU A 349 0.80 -1.03 -12.63
C LEU A 349 0.41 -2.26 -13.46
N LEU A 350 1.33 -3.23 -13.62
CA LEU A 350 1.02 -4.51 -14.26
C LEU A 350 -0.15 -5.21 -13.58
N HIS A 351 -0.10 -5.32 -12.24
CA HIS A 351 -1.20 -5.90 -11.46
C HIS A 351 -2.53 -5.17 -11.66
N ALA A 352 -2.53 -3.84 -11.64
CA ALA A 352 -3.73 -3.03 -11.86
C ALA A 352 -4.35 -3.30 -13.25
N VAL A 353 -3.51 -3.39 -14.29
CA VAL A 353 -3.96 -3.72 -15.66
C VAL A 353 -4.55 -5.13 -15.71
N LEU A 354 -3.89 -6.11 -15.09
CA LEU A 354 -4.36 -7.49 -15.05
C LEU A 354 -5.66 -7.64 -14.27
N ALA A 355 -5.86 -6.85 -13.20
CA ALA A 355 -7.11 -6.82 -12.45
C ALA A 355 -8.28 -6.30 -13.29
N GLY A 356 -8.11 -5.15 -13.96
CA GLY A 356 -9.12 -4.63 -14.88
C GLY A 356 -9.40 -5.59 -16.05
N PHE A 357 -8.37 -6.27 -16.55
CA PHE A 357 -8.54 -7.32 -17.56
C PHE A 357 -9.33 -8.54 -17.05
N ALA A 358 -9.14 -8.93 -15.78
CA ALA A 358 -9.89 -10.01 -15.16
C ALA A 358 -11.39 -9.71 -15.13
N ASP A 359 -11.77 -8.51 -14.66
CA ASP A 359 -13.17 -8.08 -14.59
C ASP A 359 -13.80 -7.97 -15.99
N LEU A 360 -13.08 -7.38 -16.95
CA LEU A 360 -13.50 -7.30 -18.34
C LEU A 360 -13.79 -8.69 -18.93
N LEU A 361 -12.83 -9.60 -18.82
CA LEU A 361 -12.92 -10.92 -19.42
C LEU A 361 -14.02 -11.76 -18.76
N PHE A 362 -14.18 -11.67 -17.44
CA PHE A 362 -15.22 -12.40 -16.71
C PHE A 362 -16.62 -12.03 -17.22
N VAL A 363 -16.89 -10.74 -17.41
CA VAL A 363 -18.18 -10.27 -17.94
C VAL A 363 -18.36 -10.63 -19.41
N ILE A 364 -17.32 -10.53 -20.25
CA ILE A 364 -17.39 -10.93 -21.67
C ILE A 364 -17.74 -12.42 -21.82
N LEU A 365 -17.19 -13.28 -20.96
CA LEU A 365 -17.52 -14.70 -20.93
C LEU A 365 -18.92 -14.98 -20.36
N GLY A 366 -19.64 -13.96 -19.91
CA GLY A 366 -20.97 -14.04 -19.33
C GLY A 366 -20.98 -14.58 -17.91
N GLY A 367 -19.85 -14.48 -17.20
CA GLY A 367 -19.77 -14.83 -15.78
C GLY A 367 -20.49 -13.79 -14.93
N ARG A 368 -21.26 -14.24 -13.94
CA ARG A 368 -21.84 -13.40 -12.90
C ARG A 368 -21.57 -14.04 -11.54
N MET A 369 -21.01 -13.29 -10.60
CA MET A 369 -20.70 -13.81 -9.28
C MET A 369 -20.77 -12.70 -8.25
N GLY A 370 -21.57 -12.91 -7.20
CA GLY A 370 -21.65 -12.02 -6.06
C GLY A 370 -20.54 -12.27 -5.04
N PHE A 371 -20.40 -11.32 -4.14
CA PHE A 371 -19.49 -11.32 -3.00
C PHE A 371 -20.08 -10.38 -1.96
N THR A 372 -19.69 -10.52 -0.69
CA THR A 372 -20.11 -9.59 0.36
C THR A 372 -18.96 -8.79 0.95
N PHE A 373 -17.73 -9.25 0.75
CA PHE A 373 -16.54 -8.58 1.26
C PHE A 373 -15.49 -8.29 0.19
N SER A 374 -14.74 -9.30 -0.27
CA SER A 374 -13.57 -9.04 -1.13
C SER A 374 -13.25 -10.14 -2.14
N HIS A 375 -14.20 -11.01 -2.49
CA HIS A 375 -14.02 -12.05 -3.50
C HIS A 375 -12.97 -13.10 -3.11
N GLY A 376 -12.93 -13.44 -1.82
CA GLY A 376 -12.11 -14.54 -1.31
C GLY A 376 -12.77 -15.91 -1.53
N PHE A 377 -12.04 -16.98 -1.24
CA PHE A 377 -12.57 -18.34 -1.26
C PHE A 377 -13.78 -18.50 -0.35
N ILE A 378 -13.86 -17.78 0.77
CA ILE A 378 -15.04 -17.79 1.63
C ILE A 378 -16.26 -17.25 0.87
N ASP A 379 -16.15 -16.08 0.22
CA ASP A 379 -17.24 -15.54 -0.60
C ASP A 379 -17.62 -16.53 -1.72
N PHE A 380 -16.63 -17.11 -2.41
CA PHE A 380 -16.87 -18.10 -3.46
C PHE A 380 -17.60 -19.32 -2.93
N PHE A 381 -17.10 -19.91 -1.85
CA PHE A 381 -17.70 -21.09 -1.22
C PHE A 381 -19.14 -20.84 -0.77
N LEU A 382 -19.44 -19.64 -0.27
CA LEU A 382 -20.78 -19.28 0.19
C LEU A 382 -21.75 -18.98 -0.97
N PHE A 383 -21.30 -18.34 -2.04
CA PHE A 383 -22.20 -17.75 -3.06
C PHE A 383 -22.12 -18.39 -4.45
N ASN A 384 -21.24 -19.38 -4.66
CA ASN A 384 -21.06 -20.04 -5.96
C ASN A 384 -22.36 -20.61 -6.53
N ALA A 385 -23.30 -21.06 -5.70
CA ALA A 385 -24.57 -21.60 -6.18
C ALA A 385 -25.56 -20.52 -6.69
N LEU A 386 -25.31 -19.23 -6.41
CA LEU A 386 -26.10 -18.10 -6.95
C LEU A 386 -25.51 -17.54 -8.26
N GLY A 387 -24.26 -17.87 -8.58
CA GLY A 387 -23.57 -17.28 -9.72
C GLY A 387 -23.96 -17.88 -11.06
N THR A 388 -23.74 -17.13 -12.13
CA THR A 388 -23.86 -17.59 -13.52
C THR A 388 -22.48 -17.97 -14.06
N LYS A 389 -22.37 -19.15 -14.69
CA LYS A 389 -21.12 -19.71 -15.24
C LYS A 389 -19.97 -19.71 -14.22
N VAL A 390 -20.28 -20.06 -12.98
CA VAL A 390 -19.35 -20.10 -11.84
C VAL A 390 -18.10 -20.96 -12.08
N TRP A 391 -18.23 -21.99 -12.92
CA TRP A 391 -17.12 -22.83 -13.36
C TRP A 391 -15.98 -22.03 -14.00
N LEU A 392 -16.25 -20.83 -14.55
CA LEU A 392 -15.23 -19.90 -15.06
C LEU A 392 -14.19 -19.55 -13.98
N ILE A 393 -14.59 -19.43 -12.72
CA ILE A 393 -13.66 -19.11 -11.62
C ILE A 393 -12.61 -20.20 -11.47
N ILE A 394 -13.04 -21.46 -11.47
CA ILE A 394 -12.14 -22.61 -11.30
C ILE A 394 -11.35 -22.91 -12.59
N ALA A 395 -11.96 -22.73 -13.77
CA ALA A 395 -11.31 -23.02 -15.04
C ALA A 395 -10.23 -22.00 -15.40
N PHE A 396 -10.51 -20.71 -15.23
CA PHE A 396 -9.58 -19.61 -15.57
C PHE A 396 -8.68 -19.20 -14.40
N GLY A 397 -9.00 -19.61 -13.16
CA GLY A 397 -8.16 -19.37 -11.99
C GLY A 397 -6.69 -19.81 -12.21
N PRO A 398 -6.42 -21.08 -12.56
CA PRO A 398 -5.06 -21.55 -12.88
C PRO A 398 -4.40 -20.79 -14.03
N LEU A 399 -5.16 -20.35 -15.03
CA LEU A 399 -4.63 -19.54 -16.14
C LEU A 399 -4.17 -18.17 -15.64
N PHE A 400 -4.94 -17.53 -14.76
CA PHE A 400 -4.54 -16.30 -14.09
C PHE A 400 -3.36 -16.52 -13.13
N ALA A 401 -3.30 -17.67 -12.45
CA ALA A 401 -2.13 -18.04 -11.65
C ALA A 401 -0.86 -18.09 -12.51
N ALA A 402 -0.92 -18.76 -13.66
CA ALA A 402 0.18 -18.84 -14.60
C ALA A 402 0.53 -17.44 -15.15
N LEU A 403 -0.46 -16.68 -15.60
CA LEU A 403 -0.28 -15.32 -16.11
C LEU A 403 0.43 -14.43 -15.11
N TYR A 404 -0.01 -14.39 -13.86
CA TYR A 404 0.62 -13.63 -12.80
C TYR A 404 2.02 -14.15 -12.47
N TYR A 405 2.20 -15.46 -12.29
CA TYR A 405 3.50 -16.02 -11.95
C TYR A 405 4.57 -15.68 -12.99
N PHE A 406 4.29 -15.95 -14.27
CA PHE A 406 5.24 -15.73 -15.34
C PHE A 406 5.48 -14.24 -15.60
N SER A 407 4.44 -13.41 -15.62
CA SER A 407 4.59 -11.97 -15.84
C SER A 407 5.35 -11.28 -14.71
N PHE A 408 5.03 -11.58 -13.44
CA PHE A 408 5.78 -11.04 -12.29
C PHE A 408 7.22 -11.50 -12.33
N ARG A 409 7.47 -12.80 -12.49
CA ARG A 409 8.83 -13.34 -12.51
C ARG A 409 9.66 -12.76 -13.65
N PHE A 410 9.06 -12.59 -14.83
CA PHE A 410 9.70 -11.97 -15.98
C PHE A 410 10.06 -10.50 -15.69
N VAL A 411 9.10 -9.68 -15.25
CA VAL A 411 9.32 -8.26 -14.98
C VAL A 411 10.31 -8.05 -13.84
N ILE A 412 10.24 -8.84 -12.77
CA ILE A 412 11.20 -8.79 -11.65
C ILE A 412 12.63 -9.03 -12.15
N LYS A 413 12.84 -10.08 -12.96
CA LYS A 413 14.18 -10.41 -13.46
C LYS A 413 14.66 -9.44 -14.55
N ARG A 414 13.79 -9.07 -15.48
CA ARG A 414 14.13 -8.24 -16.65
C ARG A 414 14.54 -6.83 -16.26
N PHE A 415 13.92 -6.26 -15.23
CA PHE A 415 14.19 -4.91 -14.73
C PHE A 415 14.96 -4.90 -13.41
N ASN A 416 15.41 -6.08 -12.95
CA ASN A 416 16.09 -6.27 -11.67
C ASN A 416 15.39 -5.56 -10.49
N LEU A 417 14.08 -5.76 -10.37
CA LEU A 417 13.29 -5.06 -9.35
C LEU A 417 13.64 -5.59 -7.96
N ILE A 418 13.73 -4.68 -6.99
CA ILE A 418 14.08 -4.97 -5.60
C ILE A 418 12.82 -5.41 -4.84
N THR A 419 12.22 -6.54 -5.22
CA THR A 419 11.08 -7.13 -4.48
C THR A 419 11.55 -7.71 -3.13
N PRO A 420 10.64 -8.06 -2.19
CA PRO A 420 11.04 -8.55 -0.87
C PRO A 420 12.04 -9.72 -0.96
N GLY A 421 13.16 -9.60 -0.23
CA GLY A 421 14.24 -10.59 -0.24
C GLY A 421 15.24 -10.46 -1.37
N ARG A 422 15.13 -9.45 -2.23
CA ARG A 422 16.12 -9.08 -3.25
C ARG A 422 16.95 -7.86 -2.85
N GLU A 423 16.76 -7.33 -1.65
CA GLU A 423 17.56 -6.22 -1.15
C GLU A 423 19.03 -6.62 -1.03
N GLU A 424 19.93 -5.65 -1.16
CA GLU A 424 21.34 -5.90 -0.90
C GLU A 424 21.56 -6.38 0.54
N ASP A 425 22.47 -7.33 0.70
CA ASP A 425 22.83 -7.82 2.03
C ASP A 425 23.82 -6.81 2.59
N ASN A 426 23.33 -5.81 3.33
CA ASN A 426 24.19 -4.98 4.18
C ASN A 426 24.65 -5.78 5.41
N GLU A 427 25.11 -7.04 5.23
CA GLU A 427 25.68 -7.88 6.29
C GLU A 427 26.87 -7.15 6.97
N ALA A 428 27.61 -6.31 6.23
CA ALA A 428 28.70 -5.50 6.76
C ALA A 428 28.25 -4.40 7.76
N ILE A 429 26.97 -4.02 7.76
CA ILE A 429 26.42 -3.00 8.69
C ILE A 429 25.82 -3.67 9.94
N VAL A 430 25.40 -4.94 9.84
CA VAL A 430 24.66 -5.64 10.91
C VAL A 430 25.54 -5.99 12.12
N SER A 431 26.87 -6.08 11.96
CA SER A 431 27.79 -6.37 13.07
C SER A 431 27.87 -5.26 14.13
N ASN A 432 27.49 -4.03 13.80
CA ASN A 432 27.47 -2.87 14.71
C ASN A 432 26.06 -2.39 15.09
N LEU A 433 25.01 -3.11 14.70
CA LEU A 433 23.65 -2.74 15.10
C LEU A 433 23.42 -3.03 16.59
N PRO A 434 22.70 -2.16 17.32
CA PRO A 434 22.28 -2.48 18.67
C PRO A 434 21.48 -3.78 18.69
N GLN A 435 21.95 -4.79 19.44
CA GLN A 435 21.24 -6.06 19.58
C GLN A 435 20.04 -5.97 20.51
N ASP A 436 20.04 -4.97 21.41
CA ASP A 436 18.92 -4.69 22.30
C ASP A 436 17.83 -3.88 21.58
N ALA A 437 16.57 -4.30 21.77
CA ALA A 437 15.42 -3.68 21.11
C ALA A 437 15.21 -2.23 21.54
N ALA A 438 15.44 -1.90 22.82
CA ALA A 438 15.29 -0.53 23.32
C ALA A 438 16.41 0.38 22.80
N ALA A 439 17.64 -0.13 22.71
CA ALA A 439 18.76 0.58 22.09
C ALA A 439 18.52 0.83 20.59
N MET A 440 18.01 -0.16 19.86
CA MET A 440 17.64 -0.01 18.45
C MET A 440 16.52 1.02 18.27
N ALA A 441 15.49 0.97 19.11
CA ALA A 441 14.39 1.92 19.12
C ALA A 441 14.85 3.36 19.41
N LYS A 442 15.78 3.53 20.35
CA LYS A 442 16.44 4.82 20.63
C LYS A 442 17.17 5.34 19.40
N GLU A 443 18.03 4.52 18.80
CA GLU A 443 18.81 4.89 17.62
C GLU A 443 17.93 5.30 16.44
N LEU A 444 16.84 4.55 16.19
CA LEU A 444 15.84 4.91 15.19
C LEU A 444 15.17 6.24 15.52
N THR A 445 14.77 6.44 16.78
CA THR A 445 14.16 7.70 17.24
C THR A 445 15.07 8.90 16.96
N LEU A 446 16.36 8.77 17.27
CA LEU A 446 17.36 9.79 16.99
C LEU A 446 17.59 9.98 15.49
N ALA A 447 17.58 8.89 14.71
CA ALA A 447 17.72 8.94 13.25
C ALA A 447 16.55 9.66 12.57
N PHE A 448 15.34 9.65 13.17
CA PHE A 448 14.21 10.46 12.71
C PHE A 448 14.21 11.90 13.28
N GLY A 449 15.28 12.33 13.94
CA GLY A 449 15.43 13.70 14.45
C GLY A 449 14.96 13.89 15.90
N GLY A 450 14.82 12.79 16.65
CA GLY A 450 14.38 12.77 18.05
C GLY A 450 12.86 12.68 18.20
N ARG A 451 12.41 12.31 19.41
CA ARG A 451 10.99 12.19 19.81
C ARG A 451 10.21 13.46 19.50
N SER A 452 10.79 14.63 19.78
CA SER A 452 10.15 15.91 19.49
C SER A 452 9.86 16.13 18.00
N ASN A 453 10.59 15.47 17.10
CA ASN A 453 10.40 15.54 15.65
C ASN A 453 9.40 14.50 15.12
N ILE A 454 9.13 13.41 15.84
CA ILE A 454 8.18 12.37 15.44
C ILE A 454 6.76 12.84 15.74
N GLU A 455 5.92 12.94 14.71
CA GLU A 455 4.47 13.19 14.86
C GLU A 455 3.68 11.89 14.87
N ASN A 456 4.01 10.94 13.98
CA ASN A 456 3.30 9.68 13.84
C ASN A 456 4.30 8.55 13.59
N LEU A 457 4.10 7.41 14.26
CA LEU A 457 4.93 6.22 14.17
C LEU A 457 4.05 5.05 13.74
N ASP A 458 4.31 4.50 12.56
CA ASP A 458 3.57 3.37 12.01
C ASP A 458 4.49 2.46 11.19
N ALA A 459 3.99 1.31 10.77
CA ALA A 459 4.70 0.44 9.86
C ALA A 459 3.74 -0.31 8.95
N CYS A 460 4.29 -0.80 7.84
CA CYS A 460 3.74 -1.93 7.10
C CYS A 460 4.78 -3.06 7.12
N ILE A 461 4.45 -4.22 6.54
CA ILE A 461 5.30 -5.43 6.56
C ILE A 461 6.77 -5.10 6.27
N THR A 462 7.05 -4.32 5.22
CA THR A 462 8.43 -4.04 4.79
C THR A 462 8.97 -2.67 5.16
N ARG A 463 8.17 -1.79 5.78
CA ARG A 463 8.57 -0.38 5.99
C ARG A 463 8.11 0.20 7.30
N LEU A 464 9.03 0.89 7.96
CA LEU A 464 8.77 1.79 9.07
C LEU A 464 8.37 3.16 8.49
N ARG A 465 7.15 3.61 8.78
CA ARG A 465 6.53 4.83 8.26
C ARG A 465 6.45 5.88 9.37
N ILE A 466 7.29 6.90 9.28
CA ILE A 466 7.38 7.96 10.28
C ILE A 466 6.91 9.28 9.66
N GLY A 467 5.87 9.86 10.24
CA GLY A 467 5.54 11.27 10.01
C GLY A 467 6.38 12.13 10.94
N VAL A 468 7.12 13.08 10.39
CA VAL A 468 8.00 13.99 11.14
C VAL A 468 7.57 15.46 10.99
N LYS A 469 7.94 16.31 11.94
CA LYS A 469 7.70 17.77 11.86
C LYS A 469 8.65 18.43 10.86
N ASP A 470 9.89 17.97 10.81
CA ASP A 470 10.96 18.50 9.98
C ASP A 470 11.78 17.37 9.35
N MET A 471 11.69 17.24 8.02
CA MET A 471 12.49 16.27 7.26
C MET A 471 13.99 16.57 7.29
N GLY A 472 14.38 17.83 7.49
CA GLY A 472 15.80 18.21 7.57
C GLY A 472 16.51 17.61 8.77
N LYS A 473 15.76 17.17 9.79
CA LYS A 473 16.28 16.47 10.98
C LYS A 473 16.33 14.95 10.80
N VAL A 474 15.77 14.41 9.72
CA VAL A 474 15.80 12.97 9.45
C VAL A 474 17.15 12.61 8.82
N ASN A 475 17.93 11.82 9.55
CA ASN A 475 19.23 11.36 9.10
C ASN A 475 19.09 10.07 8.27
N ILE A 476 18.96 10.23 6.94
CA ILE A 476 18.86 9.11 5.98
C ILE A 476 20.07 8.18 6.07
N ALA A 477 21.27 8.74 6.22
CA ALA A 477 22.49 7.96 6.29
C ALA A 477 22.48 7.06 7.54
N ARG A 478 22.06 7.61 8.69
CA ARG A 478 21.87 6.84 9.93
C ARG A 478 20.80 5.78 9.78
N LEU A 479 19.68 6.07 9.11
CA LEU A 479 18.64 5.05 8.84
C LEU A 479 19.18 3.89 7.97
N LYS A 480 19.98 4.18 6.95
CA LYS A 480 20.66 3.15 6.14
C LYS A 480 21.70 2.38 6.96
N ALA A 481 22.47 3.07 7.79
CA ALA A 481 23.41 2.48 8.75
C ALA A 481 22.70 1.65 9.85
N LEU A 482 21.42 1.91 10.10
CA LEU A 482 20.58 1.10 10.97
C LEU A 482 19.95 -0.11 10.24
N GLY A 483 20.30 -0.33 8.97
CA GLY A 483 19.85 -1.47 8.19
C GLY A 483 18.67 -1.20 7.25
N ALA A 484 18.29 0.06 7.01
CA ALA A 484 17.30 0.38 5.99
C ALA A 484 17.90 0.17 4.59
N SER A 485 17.28 -0.68 3.75
CA SER A 485 17.71 -0.88 2.36
C SER A 485 17.41 0.33 1.46
N GLY A 486 16.50 1.19 1.90
CA GLY A 486 16.18 2.46 1.27
C GLY A 486 15.31 3.32 2.19
N VAL A 487 15.28 4.63 1.94
CA VAL A 487 14.41 5.57 2.64
C VAL A 487 13.72 6.42 1.59
N LEU A 488 12.39 6.34 1.55
CA LEU A 488 11.56 7.17 0.69
C LEU A 488 11.12 8.41 1.47
N GLN A 489 11.25 9.58 0.84
CA GLN A 489 10.78 10.84 1.41
C GLN A 489 9.59 11.32 0.60
N ILE A 490 8.42 11.43 1.25
CA ILE A 490 7.22 12.01 0.65
C ILE A 490 6.74 13.12 1.59
N GLY A 491 7.13 14.35 1.28
CA GLY A 491 6.88 15.46 2.18
C GLY A 491 7.48 15.22 3.54
N ASN A 492 6.70 15.49 4.58
CA ASN A 492 7.05 15.25 5.98
C ASN A 492 6.91 13.78 6.43
N ASN A 493 6.80 12.83 5.50
CA ASN A 493 6.81 11.40 5.83
C ASN A 493 8.08 10.73 5.32
N ALA A 494 8.83 10.14 6.25
CA ALA A 494 9.97 9.27 5.97
C ALA A 494 9.53 7.81 6.05
N GLN A 495 9.73 7.04 4.97
CA GLN A 495 9.47 5.60 4.95
C GLN A 495 10.79 4.83 4.80
N ALA A 496 11.30 4.29 5.90
CA ALA A 496 12.51 3.48 5.90
C ALA A 496 12.18 2.00 5.68
N ILE A 497 12.87 1.36 4.73
CA ILE A 497 12.60 -0.01 4.30
C ILE A 497 13.51 -0.95 5.10
N PHE A 498 12.99 -1.51 6.19
CA PHE A 498 13.72 -2.50 7.01
C PHE A 498 13.32 -3.94 6.68
N GLY A 499 12.48 -4.13 5.65
CA GLY A 499 11.92 -5.44 5.34
C GLY A 499 10.99 -5.92 6.48
N PRO A 500 10.79 -7.23 6.61
CA PRO A 500 9.79 -7.85 7.51
C PRO A 500 9.86 -7.43 8.99
N ARG A 501 11.01 -6.89 9.42
CA ARG A 501 11.24 -6.42 10.79
C ARG A 501 10.52 -5.11 11.13
N SER A 502 9.93 -4.44 10.14
CA SER A 502 9.42 -3.07 10.31
C SER A 502 8.31 -2.92 11.34
N GLU A 503 7.39 -3.89 11.45
CA GLU A 503 6.32 -3.84 12.47
C GLU A 503 6.86 -4.03 13.90
N ASN A 504 7.85 -4.91 14.05
CA ASN A 504 8.52 -5.12 15.34
C ASN A 504 9.27 -3.86 15.76
N LEU A 505 10.05 -3.26 14.85
CA LEU A 505 10.78 -2.01 15.10
C LEU A 505 9.83 -0.87 15.51
N LYS A 506 8.66 -0.74 14.88
CA LYS A 506 7.63 0.21 15.29
C LYS A 506 7.15 -0.07 16.72
N THR A 507 6.85 -1.32 17.05
CA THR A 507 6.39 -1.71 18.38
C THR A 507 7.44 -1.36 19.44
N ASP A 508 8.70 -1.71 19.19
CA ASP A 508 9.83 -1.40 20.07
C ASP A 508 10.00 0.11 20.26
N MET A 509 9.87 0.90 19.19
CA MET A 509 9.88 2.36 19.25
C MET A 509 8.70 2.93 20.06
N VAL A 510 7.50 2.38 19.93
CA VAL A 510 6.35 2.83 20.72
C VAL A 510 6.58 2.58 22.21
N GLU A 511 7.08 1.40 22.58
CA GLU A 511 7.40 1.07 23.98
C GLU A 511 8.54 1.94 24.53
N TYR A 512 9.59 2.15 23.74
CA TYR A 512 10.67 3.08 24.08
C TYR A 512 10.15 4.50 24.34
N LEU A 513 9.32 5.05 23.45
CA LEU A 513 8.84 6.44 23.57
C LEU A 513 7.96 6.68 24.81
N LYS A 514 7.34 5.65 25.38
CA LYS A 514 6.58 5.75 26.64
C LYS A 514 7.48 5.92 27.87
N THR A 515 8.67 5.32 27.85
CA THR A 515 9.57 5.24 28.99
C THR A 515 10.84 6.09 28.83
N ALA A 516 11.08 6.63 27.63
CA ALA A 516 12.28 7.37 27.30
C ALA A 516 12.42 8.70 28.07
N GLY A 517 13.64 8.95 28.55
CA GLY A 517 14.06 10.19 29.18
C GLY A 517 14.42 11.29 28.18
N PRO A 518 15.10 12.36 28.64
CA PRO A 518 15.50 13.51 27.82
C PRO A 518 16.35 13.14 26.60
N GLU A 519 17.08 12.02 26.67
CA GLU A 519 17.93 11.51 25.60
C GLU A 519 17.18 11.17 24.31
N ALA A 520 15.85 10.97 24.37
CA ALA A 520 15.05 10.79 23.17
C ALA A 520 14.78 12.10 22.41
N ASP A 521 14.92 13.26 23.03
CA ASP A 521 14.67 14.56 22.40
C ASP A 521 15.93 15.18 21.77
N GLU A 522 17.09 14.53 21.94
CA GLU A 522 18.33 14.94 21.29
C GLU A 522 18.19 14.80 19.76
N VAL A 523 18.54 15.87 19.03
CA VAL A 523 18.76 15.73 17.58
C VAL A 523 20.07 14.99 17.46
N GLY A 524 19.98 13.70 17.14
CA GLY A 524 21.13 12.81 17.18
C GLY A 524 22.35 13.44 16.50
N ALA A 525 23.47 13.51 17.23
CA ALA A 525 24.73 13.97 16.68
C ALA A 525 25.01 13.26 15.34
N PRO A 526 25.63 13.94 14.36
CA PRO A 526 26.20 13.24 13.21
C PRO A 526 27.03 12.08 13.74
N ILE A 527 26.86 10.89 13.17
CA ILE A 527 27.75 9.78 13.50
C ILE A 527 29.16 10.27 13.17
N PRO A 528 30.18 10.07 14.02
CA PRO A 528 31.56 10.43 13.71
C PRO A 528 31.93 10.00 12.29
N GLU A 529 32.70 10.81 11.56
CA GLU A 529 33.10 10.53 10.16
C GLU A 529 33.68 9.12 9.98
N GLU A 530 34.26 8.53 11.03
CA GLU A 530 34.70 7.12 11.08
C GLU A 530 33.59 6.09 10.76
N SER A 531 32.33 6.38 11.10
CA SER A 531 31.19 5.53 10.73
C SER A 531 30.63 5.81 9.33
N MET A 532 30.87 7.01 8.78
CA MET A 532 30.54 7.34 7.39
C MET A 532 31.57 6.77 6.41
N ALA A 533 32.82 6.62 6.86
CA ALA A 533 33.83 5.85 6.15
C ALA A 533 33.36 4.40 5.94
N ALA A 534 32.73 3.76 6.93
CA ALA A 534 32.21 2.40 6.78
C ALA A 534 30.99 2.24 5.84
N ALA A 535 30.27 3.34 5.51
CA ALA A 535 29.15 3.32 4.55
C ALA A 535 29.56 3.80 3.14
N THR A 536 30.79 4.28 3.00
CA THR A 536 31.39 4.69 1.71
C THR A 536 32.75 4.04 1.48
N THR A 537 33.06 2.96 2.19
CA THR A 537 34.20 2.12 1.87
C THR A 537 33.84 1.34 0.62
N MET A 538 34.23 1.88 -0.53
CA MET A 538 35.03 1.01 -1.38
C MET A 538 36.12 0.45 -0.46
N ALA A 539 36.29 -0.87 -0.43
CA ALA A 539 37.28 -1.49 0.42
C ALA A 539 38.56 -0.66 0.36
N GLU A 540 39.06 -0.24 1.53
CA GLU A 540 40.27 0.57 1.63
C GLU A 540 41.32 -0.10 0.75
N VAL A 541 41.72 0.56 -0.33
CA VAL A 541 42.65 0.01 -1.30
C VAL A 541 44.00 -0.01 -0.60
N THR A 542 44.27 -1.09 0.14
CA THR A 542 45.59 -1.33 0.72
C THR A 542 46.54 -1.49 -0.46
N ALA A 543 47.40 -0.48 -0.65
CA ALA A 543 48.39 -0.47 -1.72
C ALA A 543 49.14 -1.80 -1.73
N ASP A 544 49.22 -2.46 -2.88
CA ASP A 544 49.96 -3.71 -3.00
C ASP A 544 51.46 -3.40 -2.85
N PRO A 545 52.14 -3.91 -1.81
CA PRO A 545 53.57 -3.68 -1.63
C PRO A 545 54.41 -4.30 -2.76
N ALA A 546 53.89 -5.30 -3.47
CA ALA A 546 54.51 -5.92 -4.63
C ALA A 546 54.07 -5.30 -5.97
N ALA A 547 53.40 -4.13 -5.96
CA ALA A 547 52.85 -3.53 -7.18
C ALA A 547 53.90 -3.28 -8.28
N ALA A 548 55.11 -2.87 -7.90
CA ALA A 548 56.19 -2.63 -8.84
C ALA A 548 56.67 -3.94 -9.52
N GLU A 549 56.79 -5.02 -8.75
CA GLU A 549 57.22 -6.33 -9.25
C GLU A 549 56.14 -6.95 -10.15
N LYS A 550 54.87 -6.93 -9.71
CA LYS A 550 53.73 -7.41 -10.49
C LYS A 550 53.54 -6.63 -11.78
N SER A 551 53.65 -5.30 -11.73
CA SER A 551 53.57 -4.46 -12.94
C SER A 551 54.69 -4.78 -13.93
N GLN A 552 55.90 -5.05 -13.45
CA GLN A 552 57.01 -5.47 -14.30
C GLN A 552 56.75 -6.84 -14.95
N ALA A 553 56.24 -7.80 -14.19
CA ALA A 553 55.85 -9.11 -14.70
C ALA A 553 54.70 -8.99 -15.72
N MET A 554 53.71 -8.12 -15.48
CA MET A 554 52.62 -7.84 -16.41
C MET A 554 53.13 -7.23 -17.73
N VAL A 555 54.06 -6.27 -17.68
CA VAL A 555 54.66 -5.69 -18.90
C VAL A 555 55.44 -6.73 -19.69
N ALA A 556 56.21 -7.59 -19.04
CA ALA A 556 56.91 -8.68 -19.70
C ALA A 556 55.94 -9.69 -20.34
N ALA A 557 54.87 -10.04 -19.62
CA ALA A 557 53.84 -10.96 -20.10
C ALA A 557 52.96 -10.37 -21.23
N LEU A 558 52.87 -9.05 -21.34
CA LEU A 558 52.23 -8.34 -22.46
C LEU A 558 53.12 -8.23 -23.71
N GLY A 559 54.31 -8.83 -23.72
CA GLY A 559 55.24 -8.77 -24.87
C GLY A 559 56.26 -7.63 -24.80
N GLY A 560 56.42 -6.99 -23.63
CA GLY A 560 57.36 -5.90 -23.41
C GLY A 560 56.73 -4.51 -23.55
N ALA A 561 57.46 -3.47 -23.11
CA ALA A 561 56.99 -2.08 -23.12
C ALA A 561 56.63 -1.59 -24.52
N ASP A 562 57.42 -1.97 -25.54
CA ASP A 562 57.20 -1.57 -26.93
C ASP A 562 55.89 -2.14 -27.52
N ASN A 563 55.35 -3.20 -26.92
CA ASN A 563 54.09 -3.78 -27.35
C ASN A 563 52.86 -3.05 -26.80
N ILE A 564 53.01 -2.22 -25.76
CA ILE A 564 51.90 -1.57 -25.05
C ILE A 564 51.76 -0.12 -25.55
N ARG A 565 50.58 0.24 -26.05
CA ARG A 565 50.25 1.60 -26.49
C ARG A 565 49.70 2.45 -25.35
N THR A 566 48.71 1.94 -24.64
CA THR A 566 48.07 2.63 -23.51
C THR A 566 47.66 1.65 -22.43
N VAL A 567 47.67 2.13 -21.18
CA VAL A 567 47.17 1.41 -20.02
C VAL A 567 46.34 2.36 -19.17
N ASP A 568 45.02 2.11 -19.16
CA ASP A 568 44.06 2.93 -18.43
C ASP A 568 43.37 2.09 -17.34
N PRO A 569 43.31 2.57 -16.08
CA PRO A 569 42.47 1.95 -15.08
C PRO A 569 41.01 2.21 -15.43
N VAL A 570 40.19 1.16 -15.52
CA VAL A 570 38.76 1.26 -15.82
C VAL A 570 37.93 0.43 -14.85
N ALA A 571 36.74 0.95 -14.50
CA ALA A 571 35.80 0.27 -13.62
C ALA A 571 36.41 -0.23 -12.29
N MET A 572 37.40 0.52 -11.76
CA MET A 572 38.09 0.33 -10.46
C MET A 572 38.94 -0.95 -10.31
N THR A 573 38.68 -1.97 -11.12
CA THR A 573 39.22 -3.32 -10.92
C THR A 573 40.00 -3.84 -12.12
N ARG A 574 40.12 -3.04 -13.19
CA ARG A 574 40.62 -3.50 -14.48
C ARG A 574 41.62 -2.53 -15.08
N LEU A 575 42.60 -3.09 -15.78
CA LEU A 575 43.44 -2.35 -16.71
C LEU A 575 42.91 -2.59 -18.12
N ARG A 576 42.55 -1.52 -18.82
CA ARG A 576 42.34 -1.54 -20.27
C ARG A 576 43.69 -1.29 -20.93
N VAL A 577 44.22 -2.31 -21.58
CA VAL A 577 45.53 -2.30 -22.24
C VAL A 577 45.31 -2.38 -23.75
N GLU A 578 45.84 -1.40 -24.49
CA GLU A 578 45.93 -1.47 -25.94
C GLU A 578 47.33 -1.94 -26.34
N ILE A 579 47.42 -2.96 -27.20
CA ILE A 579 48.68 -3.60 -27.61
C ILE A 579 48.85 -3.62 -29.13
N THR A 580 50.09 -3.65 -29.61
CA THR A 580 50.41 -3.62 -31.04
C THR A 580 50.43 -5.03 -31.67
N THR A 581 50.96 -6.02 -30.95
CA THR A 581 51.20 -7.40 -31.43
C THR A 581 50.54 -8.42 -30.48
N PRO A 582 49.30 -8.86 -30.76
CA PRO A 582 48.52 -9.73 -29.86
C PRO A 582 49.13 -11.11 -29.59
N ASP A 583 49.92 -11.63 -30.53
CA ASP A 583 50.51 -12.98 -30.46
C ASP A 583 51.66 -13.09 -29.44
N THR A 584 52.18 -11.96 -28.97
CA THR A 584 53.28 -11.91 -27.99
C THR A 584 52.80 -11.92 -26.54
N VAL A 585 51.47 -11.91 -26.33
CA VAL A 585 50.86 -11.90 -24.99
C VAL A 585 50.83 -13.31 -24.40
N ASN A 586 51.45 -13.48 -23.24
CA ASN A 586 51.45 -14.71 -22.47
C ASN A 586 50.41 -14.64 -21.34
N GLU A 587 49.25 -15.27 -21.54
CA GLU A 587 48.14 -15.25 -20.59
C GLU A 587 48.44 -16.00 -19.28
N GLU A 588 49.21 -17.09 -19.33
CA GLU A 588 49.63 -17.82 -18.12
C GLU A 588 50.57 -16.97 -17.25
N ALA A 589 51.49 -16.25 -17.87
CA ALA A 589 52.39 -15.33 -17.17
C ALA A 589 51.64 -14.11 -16.60
N LEU A 590 50.58 -13.63 -17.27
CA LEU A 590 49.71 -12.59 -16.73
C LEU A 590 48.97 -13.05 -15.48
N GLN A 591 48.44 -14.28 -15.49
CA GLN A 591 47.81 -14.85 -14.31
C GLN A 591 48.80 -15.04 -13.16
N ALA A 592 50.02 -15.51 -13.45
CA ALA A 592 51.10 -15.61 -12.46
C ALA A 592 51.51 -14.25 -11.88
N ALA A 593 51.40 -13.17 -12.66
CA ALA A 593 51.63 -11.79 -12.21
C ALA A 593 50.48 -11.21 -11.37
N GLY A 594 49.39 -11.97 -11.14
CA GLY A 594 48.25 -11.56 -10.33
C GLY A 594 47.06 -11.00 -11.10
N VAL A 595 46.99 -11.22 -12.43
CA VAL A 595 45.78 -10.95 -13.22
C VAL A 595 44.77 -12.08 -13.00
N GLU A 596 43.65 -11.79 -12.37
CA GLU A 596 42.62 -12.79 -12.03
C GLU A 596 41.90 -13.33 -13.26
N ALA A 597 41.71 -12.49 -14.27
CA ALA A 597 41.07 -12.86 -15.53
C ALA A 597 41.43 -11.89 -16.65
N ILE A 598 41.44 -12.41 -17.87
CA ILE A 598 41.78 -11.67 -19.09
C ILE A 598 40.58 -11.72 -20.03
N MET A 599 40.13 -10.56 -20.50
CA MET A 599 39.06 -10.46 -21.48
C MET A 599 39.58 -9.76 -22.74
N ARG A 600 39.56 -10.47 -23.87
CA ARG A 600 39.85 -9.90 -25.19
C ARG A 600 38.59 -9.22 -25.71
N VAL A 601 38.64 -7.89 -25.86
CA VAL A 601 37.49 -7.10 -26.34
C VAL A 601 37.51 -6.97 -27.86
N GLN A 602 38.71 -6.80 -28.44
CA GLN A 602 39.06 -6.80 -29.86
C GLN A 602 40.51 -7.32 -30.00
N ASP A 603 41.00 -7.58 -31.21
CA ASP A 603 42.33 -8.21 -31.42
C ASP A 603 43.48 -7.47 -30.70
N GLN A 604 43.42 -6.15 -30.58
CA GLN A 604 44.46 -5.29 -29.97
C GLN A 604 44.10 -4.71 -28.60
N VAL A 605 42.95 -5.07 -28.00
CA VAL A 605 42.49 -4.50 -26.73
C VAL A 605 42.18 -5.58 -25.71
N LEU A 606 42.90 -5.53 -24.58
CA LEU A 606 42.78 -6.44 -23.46
C LEU A 606 42.22 -5.72 -22.24
N HIS A 607 41.30 -6.38 -21.53
CA HIS A 607 40.89 -5.99 -20.19
C HIS A 607 41.48 -7.01 -19.20
N LEU A 608 42.43 -6.56 -18.37
CA LEU A 608 43.06 -7.36 -17.32
C LEU A 608 42.36 -7.07 -16.00
N ILE A 609 41.77 -8.07 -15.35
CA ILE A 609 41.14 -7.93 -14.04
C ILE A 609 42.22 -8.10 -12.97
N VAL A 610 42.53 -7.04 -12.23
CA VAL A 610 43.67 -6.97 -11.27
C VAL A 610 43.23 -6.57 -9.85
N GLY A 611 41.92 -6.62 -9.60
CA GLY A 611 41.35 -6.19 -8.33
C GLY A 611 41.48 -4.69 -8.09
N LEU A 612 41.23 -4.25 -6.85
CA LEU A 612 41.07 -2.83 -6.49
C LEU A 612 42.33 -1.97 -6.65
N ASN A 613 43.49 -2.58 -6.94
CA ASN A 613 44.78 -1.90 -7.15
C ASN A 613 45.02 -1.48 -8.61
N ALA A 614 43.98 -1.48 -9.47
CA ALA A 614 44.11 -1.16 -10.89
C ALA A 614 44.76 0.21 -11.14
N GLU A 615 44.41 1.25 -10.38
CA GLU A 615 45.06 2.57 -10.50
C GLU A 615 46.56 2.53 -10.15
N GLN A 616 46.92 1.77 -9.11
CA GLN A 616 48.31 1.61 -8.68
C GLN A 616 49.13 0.89 -9.76
N TYR A 617 48.61 -0.21 -10.33
CA TYR A 617 49.27 -0.93 -11.41
C TYR A 617 49.36 -0.11 -12.69
N ALA A 618 48.31 0.64 -13.05
CA ALA A 618 48.35 1.53 -14.22
C ALA A 618 49.43 2.60 -14.07
N GLY A 619 49.54 3.23 -12.91
CA GLY A 619 50.58 4.22 -12.62
C GLY A 619 51.99 3.63 -12.70
N GLU A 620 52.19 2.43 -12.14
CA GLU A 620 53.47 1.73 -12.22
C GLU A 620 53.83 1.31 -13.65
N ILE A 621 52.87 0.86 -14.45
CA ILE A 621 53.12 0.51 -15.85
C ILE A 621 53.41 1.78 -16.67
N ASN A 622 52.62 2.84 -16.52
CA ASN A 622 52.81 4.09 -17.28
C ASN A 622 54.16 4.76 -16.98
N LYS A 623 54.63 4.73 -15.73
CA LYS A 623 56.00 5.16 -15.37
C LYS A 623 57.07 4.41 -16.17
N ARG A 624 56.86 3.11 -16.44
CA ARG A 624 57.81 2.27 -17.21
C ARG A 624 57.71 2.51 -18.71
N LEU A 625 56.55 2.92 -19.21
CA LEU A 625 56.34 3.29 -20.62
C LEU A 625 56.87 4.69 -20.94
N GLY A 626 57.38 5.45 -19.95
CA GLY A 626 57.86 6.82 -20.13
C GLY A 626 56.72 7.84 -20.36
N VAL A 627 55.48 7.45 -20.08
CA VAL A 627 54.31 8.32 -20.16
C VAL A 627 54.13 8.98 -18.80
N ASN A 628 54.49 10.27 -18.69
CA ASN A 628 54.20 11.05 -17.50
C ASN A 628 52.67 11.20 -17.38
N VAL A 629 52.08 10.59 -16.35
CA VAL A 629 50.66 10.74 -15.95
C VAL A 629 50.50 11.97 -15.07
#